data_AF-A0A8S3ERH9-F1
#
_entry.id   AF-A0A8S3ERH9-F1
#
_cell.length_a   1.000
_cell.length_b   1.000
_cell.length_c   1.000
_cell.angle_alpha   90.00
_cell.angle_beta   90.00
_cell.angle_gamma   90.00
#
_symmetry.space_group_name_H-M   'P 1'
#
loop_
_entity.id
_entity.type
_entity.pdbx_description
1 polymer ?
#
loop_
_entity_poly.entity_id
_entity_poly.type
_entity_poly.pdbx_seq_one_letter_code
_entity_poly.pdbx_strand_id
1 'polypeptide(L)' 'MDFFHVLNDLQSKLLNLTVGQLPKRKQYTLKDVSAHCTETDCWMVIRDRVYDLTDFMREHPAGSDIMLEYAGTDATM' A
#
# COMPACT_ATOMS: atom_id res chain seq x y z
N MET A 1 31.80 16.18 -27.43
CA MET A 1 30.64 15.90 -26.57
C MET A 1 31.13 15.99 -25.14
N ASP A 2 30.96 17.15 -24.54
CA ASP A 2 31.53 17.48 -23.24
C ASP A 2 30.74 16.81 -22.12
N PHE A 3 31.46 16.14 -21.23
CA PHE A 3 30.93 15.45 -20.06
C PHE A 3 29.96 16.32 -19.23
N PHE A 4 30.20 17.63 -19.24
CA PHE A 4 29.36 18.63 -18.58
C PHE A 4 27.93 18.70 -19.13
N HIS A 5 27.76 18.51 -20.44
CA HIS A 5 26.45 18.53 -21.09
C HIS A 5 25.62 17.29 -20.74
N VAL A 6 26.29 16.14 -20.60
CA VAL A 6 25.66 14.86 -20.19
C VAL A 6 25.19 14.94 -18.74
N LEU A 7 26.00 15.51 -17.85
CA LEU A 7 25.61 15.72 -16.45
C LEU A 7 24.42 16.67 -16.32
N ASN A 8 24.37 17.74 -17.12
CA ASN A 8 23.27 18.70 -17.10
C ASN A 8 21.96 18.11 -17.65
N ASP A 9 22.06 17.27 -18.69
CA ASP A 9 20.92 16.52 -19.25
C ASP A 9 20.38 15.47 -18.26
N LEU A 10 21.26 14.77 -17.56
CA LEU A 10 20.89 13.83 -16.48
C LEU A 10 20.24 14.57 -15.31
N GLN A 11 20.78 15.70 -14.86
CA GLN A 11 20.17 16.51 -13.80
C GLN A 11 18.80 17.04 -14.19
N SER A 12 18.62 17.48 -15.44
CA SER A 12 17.33 17.97 -15.95
C SER A 12 16.28 16.85 -16.07
N LYS A 13 16.69 15.64 -16.49
CA LYS A 13 15.82 14.46 -16.52
C LYS A 13 15.41 14.00 -15.12
N LEU A 14 16.34 14.02 -14.17
CA LEU A 14 16.05 13.67 -12.78
C LEU A 14 15.14 14.71 -12.10
N LEU A 15 15.29 16.01 -12.40
CA LEU A 15 14.37 17.04 -11.89
C LEU A 15 12.94 16.83 -12.42
N ASN A 16 12.79 16.51 -13.70
CA ASN A 16 11.48 16.27 -14.34
C ASN A 16 10.79 14.99 -13.84
N LEU A 17 11.55 14.01 -13.34
CA LEU A 17 11.01 12.78 -12.76
C LEU A 17 10.40 13.00 -11.36
N THR A 18 10.80 14.04 -10.62
CA THR A 18 10.30 14.30 -9.26
C THR A 18 9.04 15.15 -9.19
N VAL A 19 8.71 15.90 -10.24
CA VAL A 19 7.53 16.79 -10.25
C VAL A 19 6.28 16.12 -10.85
N GLY A 20 6.41 15.00 -11.60
CA GLY A 20 5.29 14.42 -12.35
C GLY A 20 4.92 12.96 -12.09
N GLN A 21 5.72 12.16 -11.38
CA GLN A 21 5.54 10.70 -11.34
C GLN A 21 5.96 10.06 -10.00
N LEU A 22 5.49 10.61 -8.87
CA LEU A 22 5.33 9.73 -7.70
C LEU A 22 4.17 8.77 -8.04
N PRO A 23 4.30 7.44 -7.90
CA PRO A 23 3.18 6.55 -8.08
C PRO A 23 2.05 7.06 -7.19
N LYS A 24 0.91 7.41 -7.79
CA LYS A 24 -0.27 7.86 -7.04
C LYS A 24 -0.57 6.77 -6.02
N ARG A 25 -0.23 7.01 -4.74
CA ARG A 25 -0.62 6.10 -3.66
C ARG A 25 -2.14 6.06 -3.71
N LYS A 26 -2.70 4.88 -3.97
CA LYS A 26 -4.15 4.69 -3.88
C LYS A 26 -4.54 5.02 -2.46
N GLN A 27 -5.46 5.97 -2.34
CA GLN A 27 -6.09 6.31 -1.08
C GLN A 27 -7.36 5.50 -1.00
N TYR A 28 -7.62 4.95 0.18
CA TYR A 28 -8.80 4.19 0.48
C TYR A 28 -9.47 4.85 1.68
N THR A 29 -10.80 4.90 1.65
CA THR A 29 -11.57 5.27 2.83
C THR A 29 -11.78 4.06 3.71
N LEU A 30 -12.10 4.26 4.98
CA LEU A 30 -12.50 3.16 5.87
C LEU A 30 -13.71 2.39 5.32
N LYS A 31 -14.59 3.06 4.56
CA LYS A 31 -15.72 2.42 3.89
C LYS A 31 -15.25 1.45 2.80
N ASP A 32 -14.23 1.83 2.02
CA ASP A 32 -13.66 0.94 1.02
C ASP A 32 -13.04 -0.29 1.68
N VAL A 33 -12.26 -0.10 2.75
CA VAL A 33 -11.66 -1.20 3.52
C VAL A 33 -12.73 -2.11 4.14
N SER A 34 -13.83 -1.54 4.66
CA SER A 34 -14.92 -2.31 5.28
C SER A 34 -15.64 -3.28 4.35
N ALA A 35 -15.53 -3.09 3.04
CA ALA A 35 -16.09 -4.03 2.05
C ALA A 35 -15.28 -5.33 1.97
N HIS A 36 -14.01 -5.31 2.39
CA HIS A 36 -13.06 -6.41 2.36
C HIS A 36 -12.94 -7.04 3.76
N CYS A 37 -14.03 -7.65 4.24
CA CYS A 37 -14.17 -8.18 5.60
C CYS A 37 -14.38 -9.71 5.67
N THR A 38 -13.93 -10.45 4.65
CA THR A 38 -14.14 -11.92 4.56
C THR A 38 -12.82 -12.68 4.51
N GLU A 39 -12.84 -13.97 4.82
CA GLU A 39 -11.62 -14.80 4.83
C GLU A 39 -10.94 -14.88 3.45
N THR A 40 -11.72 -14.78 2.38
CA THR A 40 -11.24 -14.79 0.98
C THR A 40 -11.02 -13.40 0.40
N ASP A 41 -11.28 -12.35 1.17
CA ASP A 41 -11.12 -10.95 0.80
C ASP A 41 -11.05 -10.11 2.08
N CYS A 42 -9.85 -10.03 2.67
CA CYS A 42 -9.61 -9.45 3.98
C CYS A 42 -8.61 -8.30 3.86
N TRP A 43 -9.07 -7.06 4.07
CA TRP A 43 -8.19 -5.91 4.19
C TRP A 43 -8.22 -5.35 5.60
N MET A 44 -7.11 -4.75 6.01
CA MET A 44 -6.97 -4.18 7.33
C MET A 44 -6.12 -2.91 7.28
N VAL A 45 -6.46 -1.93 8.10
CA VAL A 45 -5.60 -0.75 8.29
C VAL A 45 -4.64 -1.02 9.44
N ILE A 46 -3.35 -0.82 9.19
CA ILE A 46 -2.31 -0.90 10.22
C ILE A 46 -1.41 0.32 10.03
N ARG A 47 -1.34 1.21 11.03
CA ARG A 47 -0.52 2.44 11.00
C ARG A 47 -0.78 3.31 9.76
N ASP A 48 -2.05 3.65 9.53
CA ASP A 48 -2.51 4.48 8.38
C ASP A 48 -2.19 3.88 7.00
N ARG A 49 -2.01 2.56 6.91
CA ARG A 49 -1.78 1.85 5.64
C ARG A 49 -2.75 0.70 5.51
N VAL A 50 -3.32 0.55 4.33
CA VAL A 50 -4.18 -0.58 3.98
C VAL A 50 -3.31 -1.76 3.55
N TYR A 51 -3.54 -2.90 4.17
CA TYR A 51 -2.91 -4.18 3.84
C TYR A 51 -3.98 -5.16 3.37
N ASP A 52 -3.67 -5.85 2.28
CA ASP A 52 -4.42 -7.03 1.86
C ASP A 52 -3.83 -8.24 2.59
N LEU A 53 -4.63 -8.84 3.46
CA LEU A 53 -4.26 -9.99 4.28
C LEU A 53 -4.90 -11.29 3.77
N THR A 54 -5.58 -11.27 2.62
CA THR A 54 -6.32 -12.41 2.07
C THR A 54 -5.48 -13.69 2.01
N ASP A 55 -4.25 -13.60 1.51
CA ASP A 55 -3.34 -14.76 1.45
C ASP A 55 -2.82 -15.17 2.84
N PHE A 56 -2.69 -14.21 3.75
CA PHE A 56 -2.17 -14.42 5.09
C PHE A 56 -3.17 -15.09 6.04
N MET A 57 -4.47 -15.00 5.75
CA MET A 57 -5.54 -15.62 6.55
C MET A 57 -5.31 -17.12 6.75
N ARG A 58 -4.78 -17.82 5.74
CA ARG A 58 -4.55 -19.28 5.77
C ARG A 58 -3.23 -19.69 6.41
N GLU A 59 -2.29 -18.76 6.51
CA GLU A 59 -0.94 -19.02 7.06
C GLU A 59 -0.86 -18.72 8.55
N HIS A 60 -1.89 -18.10 9.12
CA HIS A 60 -1.86 -17.67 10.52
C HIS A 60 -1.95 -18.86 11.49
N PRO A 61 -0.93 -19.09 12.35
CA PRO A 61 -0.89 -20.26 13.24
C PRO A 61 -2.03 -20.30 14.28
N ALA A 62 -2.63 -19.15 14.61
CA ALA A 62 -3.74 -19.06 15.54
C ALA A 62 -5.12 -19.09 14.86
N GLY A 63 -5.16 -19.36 13.55
CA GLY A 63 -6.39 -19.39 12.76
C GLY A 63 -6.82 -18.02 12.24
N SER A 64 -7.69 -18.03 11.23
CA SER A 64 -8.27 -16.86 10.57
C SER A 64 -9.36 -16.18 11.42
N ASP A 65 -9.96 -16.90 12.38
CA ASP A 65 -11.06 -16.40 13.23
C ASP A 65 -10.71 -15.10 13.96
N ILE A 66 -9.51 -15.02 14.54
CA ILE A 66 -9.06 -13.82 15.27
C ILE A 66 -8.85 -12.65 14.32
N MET A 67 -8.39 -12.90 13.09
CA MET A 67 -8.20 -11.84 12.09
C MET A 67 -9.53 -11.34 11.53
N LEU A 68 -10.52 -12.22 11.41
CA LEU A 68 -11.88 -11.89 10.95
C LEU A 68 -12.57 -10.87 11.86
N GLU A 69 -12.31 -10.89 13.17
CA GLU A 69 -12.84 -9.88 14.10
C GLU A 69 -12.43 -8.45 13.75
N TYR A 70 -11.26 -8.30 13.13
CA TYR A 70 -10.69 -7.00 12.75
C TYR A 70 -10.70 -6.79 11.22
N ALA A 71 -11.21 -7.74 10.45
CA ALA A 71 -11.26 -7.64 9.00
C ALA A 71 -12.14 -6.46 8.56
N GLY A 72 -11.64 -5.67 7.62
CA GLY A 72 -12.30 -4.45 7.15
C GLY A 72 -12.19 -3.25 8.11
N THR A 73 -11.36 -3.32 9.16
CA THR A 73 -11.22 -2.26 10.17
C THR A 73 -9.77 -1.81 10.38
N ASP A 74 -9.57 -0.82 11.25
CA ASP A 74 -8.25 -0.41 11.72
C ASP A 74 -7.84 -1.25 12.92
N ALA A 75 -6.79 -2.04 12.75
CA ALA A 75 -6.24 -2.94 13.76
C ALA A 75 -4.95 -2.39 14.38
N THR A 76 -4.73 -1.07 14.30
CA THR A 76 -3.66 -0.41 15.04
C THR A 76 -3.99 -0.42 16.54
N MET A 77 -3.31 -1.27 17.31
CA MET A 77 -3.34 -1.27 18.79
C MET A 77 -2.31 -0.33 19.39
#